data_AF-A0AAF0ZP04-F1
#
_entry.id   AF-A0AAF0ZP04-F1
#
_cell.length_a   1.000
_cell.length_b   1.000
_cell.length_c   1.000
_cell.angle_alpha   90.00
_cell.angle_beta   90.00
_cell.angle_gamma   90.00
#
_symmetry.space_group_name_H-M   'P 1'
#
loop_
_entity.id
_entity.type
_entity.pdbx_description
1 polymer ?
#
loop_
_entity_poly.entity_id
_entity_poly.type
_entity_poly.pdbx_seq_one_letter_code
_entity_poly.pdbx_strand_id
1 'polypeptide(L)'
;MKMKIVFIASLILVFSNFIEASDGMDVMHIAGKVLCQDCTQGWNEWVDGAKAIKGSIVSLTCLDERRRVMYYGSDLTDEAGIFDLIVNQTCHGKTIKPQNCFVRLVSSPDPVCNIATDFAGGKSGVKLHRPTVVYRDLLKYVLSPFYYTTPMCDEPNINDDDNLETNDDKNQNNY
;
A
#
# COMPACT_ATOMS: atom_id res chain seq x y z
N MET A 1 -32.23 38.76 -68.56
CA MET A 1 -31.22 38.36 -67.54
C MET A 1 -31.91 38.32 -66.18
N LYS A 2 -31.92 37.17 -65.50
CA LYS A 2 -32.40 37.02 -64.11
C LYS A 2 -31.21 36.56 -63.27
N MET A 3 -30.76 37.41 -62.35
CA MET A 3 -29.65 37.12 -61.45
C MET A 3 -30.16 36.25 -60.29
N LYS A 4 -29.75 34.99 -60.24
CA LYS A 4 -30.02 34.10 -59.11
C LYS A 4 -28.84 34.21 -58.14
N ILE A 5 -29.05 34.81 -56.99
CA ILE A 5 -28.10 34.84 -55.87
C ILE A 5 -28.24 33.50 -55.15
N VAL A 6 -27.15 32.73 -55.10
CA VAL A 6 -27.04 31.46 -54.37
C VAL A 6 -26.38 31.78 -53.03
N PHE A 7 -27.10 31.59 -51.93
CA PHE A 7 -26.55 31.65 -50.58
C PHE A 7 -25.95 30.30 -50.22
N ILE A 8 -24.62 30.23 -50.12
CA ILE A 8 -23.90 29.06 -49.60
C ILE A 8 -23.82 29.22 -48.08
N ALA A 9 -24.63 28.44 -47.35
CA ALA A 9 -24.52 28.34 -45.91
C ALA A 9 -23.31 27.44 -45.58
N SER A 10 -22.18 28.06 -45.25
CA SER A 10 -20.99 27.35 -44.78
C SER A 10 -21.19 26.94 -43.32
N LEU A 11 -21.51 25.67 -43.11
CA LEU A 11 -21.67 25.06 -41.79
C LEU A 11 -20.28 24.71 -41.24
N ILE A 12 -19.64 25.65 -40.54
CA ILE A 12 -18.36 25.40 -39.85
C ILE A 12 -18.67 24.57 -38.60
N LEU A 13 -18.50 23.25 -38.71
CA LEU A 13 -18.47 22.34 -37.57
C LEU A 13 -17.18 22.61 -36.79
N VAL A 14 -17.26 23.49 -35.80
CA VAL A 14 -16.21 23.68 -34.80
C VAL A 14 -16.24 22.43 -33.91
N PHE A 15 -15.33 21.49 -34.17
CA PHE A 15 -14.98 20.47 -33.19
C PHE A 15 -14.32 21.18 -32.01
N SER A 16 -15.11 21.52 -31.00
CA SER A 16 -14.60 21.89 -29.70
C SER A 16 -13.83 20.70 -29.16
N ASN A 17 -12.50 20.77 -29.21
CA ASN A 17 -11.64 19.92 -28.39
C ASN A 17 -12.04 20.20 -26.94
N PHE A 18 -12.83 19.31 -26.34
CA PHE A 18 -12.99 19.26 -24.90
C PHE A 18 -11.63 18.82 -24.35
N ILE A 19 -10.76 19.80 -24.09
CA ILE A 19 -9.69 19.61 -23.12
C ILE A 19 -10.42 19.57 -21.78
N GLU A 20 -10.79 18.38 -21.32
CA GLU A 20 -11.11 18.17 -19.92
C GLU A 20 -9.83 18.41 -19.13
N ALA A 21 -9.60 19.68 -18.77
CA ALA A 21 -8.75 20.00 -17.64
C ALA A 21 -9.49 19.46 -16.41
N SER A 22 -9.10 18.28 -15.92
CA SER A 22 -9.50 17.81 -14.60
C SER A 22 -8.73 18.65 -13.56
N ASP A 23 -9.12 19.90 -13.40
CA ASP A 23 -8.75 20.69 -12.24
C ASP A 23 -9.65 20.23 -11.09
N GLY A 24 -9.09 19.49 -10.15
CA GLY A 24 -9.83 19.00 -8.98
C GLY A 24 -9.48 17.57 -8.56
N MET A 25 -8.27 17.41 -8.02
CA MET A 25 -7.84 16.45 -6.99
C MET A 25 -6.30 16.34 -7.07
N ASP A 26 -5.60 17.41 -6.74
CA ASP A 26 -4.14 17.41 -6.85
C ASP A 26 -3.43 16.62 -5.75
N VAL A 27 -4.14 16.27 -4.68
CA VAL A 27 -3.56 15.60 -3.50
C VAL A 27 -4.35 14.35 -3.15
N MET A 28 -3.64 13.27 -2.83
CA MET A 28 -4.20 12.07 -2.23
C MET A 28 -3.60 11.83 -0.84
N HIS A 29 -4.46 11.41 0.08
CA HIS A 29 -4.09 10.99 1.42
C HIS A 29 -4.13 9.46 1.49
N ILE A 30 -3.07 8.84 2.00
CA ILE A 30 -3.04 7.41 2.28
C ILE A 30 -2.74 7.22 3.75
N ALA A 31 -3.78 6.84 4.50
CA ALA A 31 -3.73 6.70 5.93
C ALA A 31 -3.89 5.24 6.36
N GLY A 32 -3.25 4.88 7.46
CA GLY A 32 -3.37 3.56 8.06
C GLY A 32 -2.73 3.52 9.45
N LYS A 33 -2.66 2.33 10.02
CA LYS A 33 -2.01 2.10 11.33
C LYS A 33 -0.94 1.03 11.22
N VAL A 34 0.08 1.15 12.06
CA VAL A 34 1.06 0.10 12.32
C VAL A 34 1.01 -0.28 13.79
N LEU A 35 0.76 -1.56 14.04
CA LEU A 35 0.54 -2.11 15.36
C LEU A 35 1.49 -3.30 15.60
N CYS A 36 1.68 -3.66 16.86
CA CYS A 36 2.40 -4.84 17.28
C CYS A 36 1.41 -5.98 17.54
N GLN A 37 1.64 -7.12 16.88
CA GLN A 37 0.96 -8.37 17.17
C GLN A 37 1.48 -8.96 18.48
N ASP A 38 0.57 -9.30 19.39
CA ASP A 38 0.87 -10.10 20.58
C ASP A 38 0.49 -11.57 20.32
N CYS A 39 1.49 -12.44 20.22
CA CYS A 39 1.27 -13.85 19.92
C CYS A 39 1.17 -14.73 21.17
N THR A 40 1.20 -14.13 22.36
CA THR A 40 0.89 -14.86 23.59
C THR A 40 -0.62 -15.07 23.76
N GLN A 41 -1.44 -14.38 22.96
CA GLN A 41 -2.89 -14.36 23.05
C GLN A 41 -3.54 -14.97 21.80
N GLY A 42 -4.80 -15.40 21.93
CA GLY A 42 -5.58 -15.91 20.80
C GLY A 42 -5.87 -14.81 19.76
N TRP A 43 -6.17 -15.19 18.51
CA TRP A 43 -6.37 -14.24 17.41
C TRP A 43 -7.35 -13.09 17.72
N ASN A 44 -8.48 -13.40 18.37
CA ASN A 44 -9.49 -12.39 18.71
C ASN A 44 -9.00 -11.38 19.76
N GLU A 45 -8.06 -11.76 20.62
CA GLU A 45 -7.66 -10.98 21.79
C GLU A 45 -6.59 -9.95 21.41
N TRP A 46 -5.61 -10.34 20.60
CA TRP A 46 -4.53 -9.44 20.26
C TRP A 46 -4.92 -8.39 19.21
N VAL A 47 -5.91 -8.66 18.34
CA VAL A 47 -6.35 -7.67 17.32
C VAL A 47 -7.01 -6.45 17.97
N ASP A 48 -7.81 -6.65 19.03
CA ASP A 48 -8.48 -5.57 19.75
C ASP A 48 -7.53 -4.86 20.75
N GLY A 49 -6.50 -5.56 21.22
CA GLY A 49 -5.50 -5.05 22.17
C GLY A 49 -4.16 -4.62 21.56
N ALA A 50 -4.02 -4.65 20.22
CA ALA A 50 -2.73 -4.49 19.56
C ALA A 50 -2.08 -3.14 19.88
N LYS A 51 -0.85 -3.18 20.39
CA LYS A 51 -0.10 -1.99 20.80
C LYS A 51 0.33 -1.19 19.57
N ALA A 52 0.00 0.10 19.52
CA ALA A 52 0.49 1.00 18.49
C ALA A 52 2.02 1.15 18.52
N ILE A 53 2.65 1.19 17.34
CA ILE A 53 4.09 1.41 17.22
C ILE A 53 4.34 2.81 16.66
N LYS A 54 4.94 3.68 17.47
CA LYS A 54 5.40 5.01 17.05
C LYS A 54 6.70 4.90 16.28
N GLY A 55 6.83 5.64 15.19
CA GLY A 55 8.06 5.77 14.40
C GLY A 55 8.34 4.61 13.43
N SER A 56 7.36 3.73 13.19
CA SER A 56 7.46 2.75 12.11
C SER A 56 7.50 3.46 10.76
N ILE A 57 8.37 3.00 9.87
CA ILE A 57 8.49 3.53 8.52
C ILE A 57 7.58 2.72 7.60
N VAL A 58 6.70 3.41 6.89
CA VAL A 58 5.91 2.89 5.78
C VAL A 58 6.28 3.62 4.50
N SER A 59 6.26 2.90 3.39
CA SER A 59 6.58 3.47 2.06
C SER A 59 5.41 3.35 1.11
N LEU A 60 5.21 4.39 0.30
CA LEU A 60 4.41 4.37 -0.91
C LEU A 60 5.36 4.24 -2.10
N THR A 61 5.12 3.26 -2.95
CA THR A 61 5.79 3.15 -4.25
C THR A 61 4.74 3.22 -5.35
N CYS A 62 4.89 4.14 -6.29
CA CYS A 62 4.04 4.25 -7.48
C CYS A 62 4.82 3.92 -8.74
N LEU A 63 4.20 3.15 -9.62
CA LEU A 63 4.78 2.71 -10.87
C LEU A 63 4.16 3.41 -12.08
N ASP A 64 4.99 3.69 -13.09
CA ASP A 64 4.50 4.09 -14.40
C ASP A 64 3.90 2.89 -15.17
N GLU A 65 3.34 3.14 -16.35
CA GLU A 65 2.73 2.11 -17.20
C GLU A 65 3.73 1.04 -17.67
N ARG A 66 5.03 1.33 -17.61
CA ARG A 66 6.12 0.39 -17.93
C ARG A 66 6.64 -0.33 -16.68
N ARG A 67 5.93 -0.22 -15.55
CA ARG A 67 6.26 -0.81 -14.24
C ARG A 67 7.58 -0.30 -13.65
N ARG A 68 8.01 0.92 -14.01
CA ARG A 68 9.18 1.57 -13.41
C ARG A 68 8.72 2.47 -12.27
N VAL A 69 9.52 2.58 -11.22
CA VAL A 69 9.23 3.49 -10.11
C VAL A 69 9.20 4.92 -10.65
N MET A 70 8.04 5.59 -10.51
CA MET A 70 7.85 6.99 -10.89
C MET A 70 7.75 7.91 -9.67
N TYR A 71 7.40 7.36 -8.52
CA TYR A 71 7.35 8.07 -7.25
C TYR A 71 7.62 7.09 -6.11
N TYR A 72 8.40 7.56 -5.13
CA TYR A 72 8.64 6.90 -3.87
C TYR A 72 8.48 7.95 -2.76
N GLY A 73 7.70 7.60 -1.74
CA GLY A 73 7.52 8.42 -0.55
C GLY A 73 7.48 7.52 0.68
N SER A 74 7.69 8.11 1.85
CA SER A 74 7.59 7.40 3.13
C SER A 74 7.10 8.32 4.22
N ASP A 75 6.50 7.72 5.24
CA ASP A 75 6.05 8.42 6.43
C ASP A 75 6.40 7.61 7.69
N LEU A 76 6.44 8.30 8.81
CA LEU A 76 6.66 7.74 10.14
C LEU A 76 5.33 7.71 10.89
N THR A 77 5.05 6.61 11.57
CA THR A 77 3.86 6.57 12.42
C THR A 77 3.97 7.47 13.65
N ASP A 78 2.84 8.06 14.04
CA ASP A 78 2.72 8.89 15.24
C ASP A 78 2.55 8.06 16.54
N GLU A 79 2.20 8.70 17.65
CA GLU A 79 2.03 8.04 18.95
C GLU A 79 0.89 7.02 18.98
N ALA A 80 -0.12 7.20 18.12
CA ALA A 80 -1.22 6.26 17.96
C ALA A 80 -0.92 5.19 16.89
N GLY A 81 0.31 5.15 16.38
CA GLY A 81 0.73 4.24 15.32
C GLY A 81 0.15 4.61 13.96
N ILE A 82 -0.35 5.83 13.78
CA ILE A 82 -1.01 6.28 12.56
C ILE A 82 0.01 6.91 11.63
N PHE A 83 -0.07 6.59 10.34
CA PHE A 83 0.62 7.33 9.27
C PHE A 83 -0.42 8.02 8.37
N ASP A 84 -0.05 9.14 7.75
CA ASP A 84 -0.86 9.83 6.73
C ASP A 84 0.05 10.37 5.62
N LEU A 85 0.24 9.55 4.58
CA LEU A 85 1.03 9.92 3.40
C LEU A 85 0.24 10.91 2.55
N ILE A 86 0.72 12.15 2.48
CA ILE A 86 0.16 13.21 1.65
C ILE A 86 0.97 13.30 0.36
N VAL A 87 0.33 12.97 -0.77
CA VAL A 87 1.03 12.85 -2.06
C VAL A 87 0.33 13.64 -3.14
N ASN A 88 1.10 14.48 -3.83
CA ASN A 88 0.60 15.14 -5.02
C ASN A 88 0.38 14.11 -6.14
N GLN A 89 -0.77 14.14 -6.79
CA GLN A 89 -1.11 13.24 -7.90
C GLN A 89 -0.35 13.56 -9.19
N THR A 90 0.52 14.57 -9.18
CA THR A 90 1.41 14.92 -10.29
C THR A 90 2.87 14.83 -9.85
N CYS A 91 3.68 14.06 -10.57
CA CYS A 91 5.11 13.92 -10.37
C CYS A 91 5.85 14.14 -11.69
N HIS A 92 6.75 15.13 -11.74
CA HIS A 92 7.50 15.49 -12.95
C HIS A 92 6.62 15.73 -14.20
N GLY A 93 5.48 16.40 -14.03
CA GLY A 93 4.53 16.68 -15.11
C GLY A 93 3.75 15.45 -15.61
N LYS A 94 3.80 14.33 -14.88
CA LYS A 94 3.02 13.12 -15.17
C LYS A 94 2.06 12.83 -14.03
N THR A 95 0.84 12.45 -14.39
CA THR A 95 -0.17 12.01 -13.42
C THR A 95 0.21 10.65 -12.84
N ILE A 96 0.25 10.57 -11.50
CA ILE A 96 0.31 9.32 -10.75
C ILE A 96 -1.06 8.66 -10.81
N LYS A 97 -1.08 7.40 -11.21
CA LYS A 97 -2.28 6.56 -11.19
C LYS A 97 -2.30 5.81 -9.84
N PRO A 98 -3.23 6.10 -8.90
CA PRO A 98 -3.23 5.46 -7.58
C PRO A 98 -3.26 3.92 -7.66
N GLN A 99 -3.95 3.35 -8.65
CA GLN A 99 -3.99 1.90 -8.90
C GLN A 99 -2.63 1.25 -9.20
N ASN A 100 -1.63 2.04 -9.59
CA ASN A 100 -0.27 1.59 -9.81
C ASN A 100 0.64 1.85 -8.60
N CYS A 101 0.06 2.34 -7.49
CA CYS A 101 0.75 2.54 -6.25
C CYS A 101 0.47 1.40 -5.27
N PHE A 102 1.46 1.11 -4.43
CA PHE A 102 1.31 0.19 -3.32
C PHE A 102 2.03 0.71 -2.07
N VAL A 103 1.47 0.40 -0.90
CA VAL A 103 2.03 0.76 0.41
C VAL A 103 2.54 -0.48 1.12
N ARG A 104 3.74 -0.40 1.71
CA ARG A 104 4.30 -1.50 2.50
C ARG A 104 5.05 -1.01 3.73
N LEU A 105 5.17 -1.89 4.71
CA LEU A 105 6.08 -1.78 5.85
C LEU A 105 7.54 -1.72 5.36
N VAL A 106 8.35 -0.89 6.01
CA VAL A 106 9.79 -0.78 5.76
C VAL A 106 10.57 -1.16 7.01
N SER A 107 10.30 -0.52 8.14
CA SER A 107 10.96 -0.84 9.40
C SER A 107 10.10 -0.49 10.62
N SER A 108 10.39 -1.17 11.74
CA SER A 108 9.88 -0.84 13.06
C SER A 108 11.03 -0.39 13.96
N PRO A 109 10.85 0.67 14.76
CA PRO A 109 11.84 1.08 15.75
C PRO A 109 11.71 0.30 17.07
N ASP A 110 10.64 -0.49 17.27
CA ASP A 110 10.48 -1.28 18.49
C ASP A 110 11.53 -2.41 18.50
N PRO A 111 12.36 -2.54 19.56
CA PRO A 111 13.45 -3.51 19.59
C PRO A 111 12.99 -4.97 19.65
N VAL A 112 11.73 -5.21 20.04
CA VAL A 112 11.15 -6.55 20.18
C VAL A 112 10.13 -6.84 19.08
N CYS A 113 9.35 -5.83 18.69
CA CYS A 113 8.29 -5.97 17.71
C CYS A 113 8.70 -5.37 16.35
N ASN A 114 9.63 -6.06 15.67
CA ASN A 114 10.27 -5.58 14.44
C ASN A 114 10.28 -6.57 13.29
N ILE A 115 9.64 -7.73 13.42
CA ILE A 115 9.49 -8.67 12.31
C ILE A 115 8.24 -8.30 11.51
N ALA A 116 8.42 -7.87 10.26
CA ALA A 116 7.29 -7.46 9.42
C ALA A 116 6.42 -8.68 9.09
N THR A 117 5.12 -8.59 9.37
CA THR A 117 4.14 -9.61 8.97
C THR A 117 3.48 -9.23 7.64
N ASP A 118 2.82 -10.20 7.00
CA ASP A 118 2.00 -9.92 5.82
C ASP A 118 0.51 -9.77 6.15
N PHE A 119 0.15 -9.53 7.42
CA PHE A 119 -1.23 -9.19 7.76
C PHE A 119 -1.67 -7.94 7.01
N ALA A 120 -2.86 -8.04 6.41
CA ALA A 120 -3.41 -7.04 5.50
C ALA A 120 -2.48 -6.66 4.33
N GLY A 121 -1.47 -7.48 3.99
CA GLY A 121 -0.48 -7.18 2.95
C GLY A 121 0.64 -6.23 3.41
N GLY A 122 0.90 -6.10 4.71
CA GLY A 122 1.90 -5.16 5.23
C GLY A 122 3.32 -5.37 4.67
N LYS A 123 3.80 -6.62 4.59
CA LYS A 123 5.15 -6.96 4.09
C LYS A 123 5.22 -6.97 2.56
N SER A 124 4.25 -7.59 1.90
CA SER A 124 4.20 -7.74 0.44
C SER A 124 3.79 -6.45 -0.28
N GLY A 125 2.94 -5.64 0.36
CA GLY A 125 2.47 -4.35 -0.10
C GLY A 125 1.02 -4.37 -0.61
N VAL A 126 0.26 -3.34 -0.24
CA VAL A 126 -1.16 -3.17 -0.59
C VAL A 126 -1.35 -2.17 -1.70
N LYS A 127 -2.02 -2.56 -2.78
CA LYS A 127 -2.38 -1.66 -3.87
C LYS A 127 -3.54 -0.74 -3.50
N LEU A 128 -3.49 0.51 -3.96
CA LEU A 128 -4.59 1.46 -3.77
C LEU A 128 -5.70 1.18 -4.81
N HIS A 129 -6.72 0.43 -4.43
CA HIS A 129 -7.80 0.05 -5.36
C HIS A 129 -8.93 1.06 -5.45
N ARG A 130 -9.55 1.40 -4.31
CA ARG A 130 -10.66 2.34 -4.26
C ARG A 130 -10.46 3.30 -3.09
N PRO A 131 -10.71 4.61 -3.30
CA PRO A 131 -10.67 5.56 -2.20
C PRO A 131 -11.79 5.24 -1.21
N THR A 132 -11.50 5.43 0.07
CA THR A 132 -12.47 5.32 1.17
C THR A 132 -13.33 6.58 1.24
N VAL A 133 -12.74 7.74 0.95
CA VAL A 133 -13.43 9.03 0.93
C VAL A 133 -13.07 9.77 -0.35
N VAL A 134 -14.10 10.27 -1.03
CA VAL A 134 -13.99 11.20 -2.15
C VAL A 134 -14.87 12.40 -1.81
N TYR A 135 -14.27 13.55 -1.54
CA TYR A 135 -15.02 14.76 -1.20
C TYR A 135 -14.34 16.01 -1.75
N ARG A 136 -14.98 16.70 -2.68
CA ARG A 136 -14.41 17.85 -3.42
C ARG A 136 -13.03 17.45 -3.96
N ASP A 137 -11.97 18.08 -3.46
CA ASP A 137 -10.58 17.86 -3.90
C ASP A 137 -9.82 16.88 -2.98
N LEU A 138 -10.51 16.22 -2.05
CA LEU A 138 -9.93 15.23 -1.14
C LEU A 138 -10.15 13.81 -1.67
N LEU A 139 -9.04 13.14 -2.00
CA LEU A 139 -8.99 11.71 -2.26
C LEU A 139 -8.29 10.99 -1.09
N LYS A 140 -9.01 10.20 -0.29
CA LYS A 140 -8.44 9.50 0.85
C LYS A 140 -8.58 7.99 0.75
N TYR A 141 -7.47 7.29 0.92
CA TYR A 141 -7.38 5.85 1.05
C TYR A 141 -7.10 5.52 2.52
N VAL A 142 -7.99 4.72 3.13
CA VAL A 142 -7.78 4.20 4.48
C VAL A 142 -7.47 2.72 4.36
N LEU A 143 -6.26 2.33 4.74
CA LEU A 143 -5.78 0.95 4.70
C LEU A 143 -6.12 0.24 6.01
N SER A 144 -6.30 -1.08 5.92
CA SER A 144 -6.33 -1.94 7.10
C SER A 144 -5.00 -1.85 7.87
N PRO A 145 -4.99 -2.03 9.19
CA PRO A 145 -3.76 -1.95 9.98
C PRO A 145 -2.72 -2.97 9.51
N PHE A 146 -1.46 -2.54 9.50
CA PHE A 146 -0.30 -3.41 9.30
C PHE A 146 0.29 -3.80 10.64
N TYR A 147 0.97 -4.95 10.65
CA TYR A 147 1.47 -5.52 11.89
C TYR A 147 2.94 -5.88 11.78
N TYR A 148 3.69 -5.49 12.80
CA TYR A 148 4.93 -6.15 13.16
C TYR A 148 4.65 -7.21 14.21
N THR A 149 5.57 -8.16 14.34
CA THR A 149 5.48 -9.21 15.34
C THR A 149 6.82 -9.41 16.03
N THR A 150 6.79 -10.23 17.07
CA THR A 150 7.98 -10.65 17.81
C THR A 150 8.59 -11.92 17.21
N PRO A 151 9.87 -12.23 17.47
CA PRO A 151 10.49 -13.49 17.06
C PRO A 151 9.77 -14.75 17.52
N MET A 152 8.93 -14.69 18.56
CA MET A 152 8.17 -15.85 19.02
C MET A 152 7.11 -16.33 18.00
N CYS A 153 6.75 -15.48 17.04
CA CYS A 153 5.65 -15.72 16.11
C CYS A 153 6.11 -16.00 14.69
N ASP A 154 7.40 -15.78 14.41
CA ASP A 154 7.99 -16.11 13.12
C ASP A 154 8.25 -17.62 13.14
N GLU A 155 7.56 -18.37 12.27
CA GLU A 155 7.81 -19.80 12.15
C GLU A 155 9.27 -20.02 11.73
N PRO A 156 10.02 -20.91 12.42
CA PRO A 156 11.38 -21.20 12.01
C PRO A 156 11.39 -21.77 10.59
N ASN A 157 12.25 -21.25 9.72
CA ASN A 157 12.46 -21.83 8.40
C ASN A 157 13.06 -23.22 8.54
N ILE A 158 12.26 -24.26 8.31
CA ILE A 158 12.67 -25.66 8.37
C ILE A 158 13.39 -26.12 7.08
N ASN A 159 13.74 -25.18 6.19
CA ASN A 159 14.34 -25.45 4.89
C ASN A 159 15.88 -25.41 4.90
N ASP A 160 16.48 -25.20 6.08
CA ASP A 160 17.90 -25.44 6.26
C ASP A 160 18.06 -26.95 6.57
N ASP A 161 18.32 -27.72 5.51
CA ASP A 161 18.69 -29.14 5.57
C ASP A 161 19.98 -29.32 6.39
N ASP A 162 19.85 -29.33 7.72
CA ASP A 162 20.87 -29.89 8.59
C ASP A 162 20.81 -31.41 8.41
N ASN A 163 21.85 -31.92 7.73
CA ASN A 163 22.21 -33.32 7.65
C ASN A 163 22.24 -33.95 9.05
N LEU A 164 21.11 -34.49 9.50
CA LEU A 164 21.07 -35.42 10.62
C LEU A 164 21.39 -36.81 10.07
N GLU A 165 22.66 -37.18 10.22
CA GLU A 165 23.12 -38.56 10.12
C GLU A 165 22.23 -39.47 10.98
N THR A 166 21.40 -40.26 10.31
CA THR A 166 20.72 -41.40 10.94
C THR A 166 21.76 -42.48 11.21
N ASN A 167 22.30 -42.52 12.42
CA ASN A 167 22.90 -43.73 12.94
C ASN A 167 21.78 -44.65 13.43
N ASP A 168 21.36 -45.54 12.52
CA ASP A 168 20.61 -46.75 12.83
C ASP A 168 21.40 -47.59 13.84
N ASP A 169 20.89 -47.73 15.07
CA ASP A 169 21.23 -48.86 15.92
C ASP A 169 19.95 -49.54 16.43
N LYS A 170 19.68 -50.68 15.79
CA LYS A 170 18.75 -51.71 16.23
C LYS A 170 19.21 -52.25 17.58
N ASN A 171 18.35 -52.26 18.59
CA ASN A 171 18.19 -53.51 19.34
C ASN A 171 16.84 -53.67 20.05
N GLN A 172 16.47 -54.93 20.10
CA GLN A 172 15.23 -55.58 20.47
C GLN A 172 14.97 -55.66 21.99
N ASN A 173 13.66 -55.68 22.31
CA ASN A 173 12.97 -56.56 23.26
C ASN A 173 13.07 -56.37 24.80
N ASN A 174 11.86 -56.45 25.39
CA ASN A 174 11.44 -56.99 26.72
C ASN A 174 11.91 -56.20 27.96
N TYR A 175 11.04 -55.79 28.90
CA TYR A 175 9.94 -56.47 29.59
C TYR A 175 8.95 -55.42 30.14
#